data_AF-A0A850T7C6-F1
#
_entry.id   AF-A0A850T7C6-F1
#
_cell.length_a   1.000
_cell.length_b   1.000
_cell.length_c   1.000
_cell.angle_alpha   90.00
_cell.angle_beta   90.00
_cell.angle_gamma   90.00
#
_symmetry.space_group_name_H-M   'P 1'
#
loop_
_entity.id
_entity.type
_entity.pdbx_description
1 polymer ?
#
loop_
_entity_poly.entity_id
_entity_poly.type
_entity_poly.pdbx_seq_one_letter_code
_entity_poly.pdbx_strand_id
1 'polypeptide(L)'
;LVRKFSVIVIEDLNVCGMLKNRKLAKAISDMGFHEFKRQLKYKAVISGVNVIIADRWFPSSKRCSECGEIHRELTLADRTFICPACGFKLDRDENAARNLEQYPVLSAA
;
A
#
# COMPACT_ATOMS: atom_id res chain seq x y z
N LEU A 1 -8.82 -10.34 9.70
CA LEU A 1 -8.59 -10.11 8.25
C LEU A 1 -9.25 -11.18 7.41
N VAL A 2 -8.68 -12.38 7.29
CA VAL A 2 -9.19 -13.45 6.39
C VAL A 2 -10.56 -14.04 6.74
N ARG A 3 -11.10 -13.75 7.93
CA ARG A 3 -12.48 -14.13 8.33
C ARG A 3 -13.54 -13.08 7.98
N LYS A 4 -13.11 -11.85 7.70
CA LYS A 4 -14.01 -10.69 7.52
C LYS A 4 -14.07 -10.20 6.07
N PHE A 5 -12.96 -10.32 5.35
CA PHE A 5 -12.83 -9.81 3.98
C PHE A 5 -12.58 -10.97 3.02
N SER A 6 -13.27 -10.95 1.88
CA SER A 6 -13.11 -11.92 0.78
C SER A 6 -11.95 -11.59 -0.15
N VAL A 7 -11.57 -10.32 -0.24
CA VAL A 7 -10.44 -9.82 -1.03
C VAL A 7 -9.57 -8.94 -0.14
N ILE A 8 -8.26 -9.12 -0.23
CA ILE A 8 -7.27 -8.30 0.49
C ILE A 8 -6.20 -7.88 -0.52
N VAL A 9 -5.96 -6.58 -0.64
CA VAL A 9 -4.91 -6.03 -1.50
C VAL A 9 -3.73 -5.56 -0.64
N ILE A 10 -2.51 -5.92 -1.03
CA ILE A 10 -1.28 -5.47 -0.36
C ILE A 10 -0.25 -4.99 -1.39
N GLU A 11 0.66 -4.12 -0.97
CA GLU A 11 1.74 -3.62 -1.83
C GLU A 11 2.85 -4.66 -2.05
N ASP A 12 3.49 -4.62 -3.22
CA ASP A 12 4.78 -5.27 -3.43
C ASP A 12 5.96 -4.41 -2.99
N LEU A 13 6.17 -4.32 -1.67
CA LEU A 13 7.27 -3.57 -1.09
C LEU A 13 8.63 -4.20 -1.44
N ASN A 14 9.57 -3.37 -1.94
CA ASN A 14 10.97 -3.74 -2.09
C ASN A 14 11.70 -3.67 -0.73
N VAL A 15 11.40 -4.60 0.17
CA VAL A 15 11.94 -4.64 1.54
C VAL A 15 13.47 -4.63 1.54
N CYS A 16 14.11 -5.41 0.65
CA CYS A 16 15.57 -5.42 0.51
C CYS A 16 16.14 -4.05 0.15
N GLY A 17 15.46 -3.30 -0.74
CA GLY A 17 15.82 -1.93 -1.08
C GLY A 17 15.62 -0.97 0.09
N MET A 18 14.50 -1.08 0.80
CA MET A 18 14.17 -0.23 1.95
C MET A 18 15.19 -0.39 3.09
N LEU A 19 15.69 -1.62 3.32
CA LEU A 19 16.72 -1.91 4.32
C LEU A 19 18.08 -1.24 4.03
N LYS A 20 18.33 -0.75 2.79
CA LYS A 20 19.54 0.02 2.47
C LYS A 20 19.55 1.41 3.12
N ASN A 21 18.38 1.93 3.52
CA ASN A 21 18.30 3.20 4.24
C ASN A 21 18.73 2.99 5.70
N ARG A 22 19.98 3.32 6.02
CA ARG A 22 20.58 3.14 7.37
C ARG A 22 19.78 3.79 8.50
N LYS A 23 19.03 4.87 8.24
CA LYS A 23 18.22 5.55 9.25
C LYS A 23 16.93 4.78 9.59
N LEU A 24 16.36 4.06 8.62
CA LEU A 24 15.08 3.37 8.74
C LEU A 24 15.22 1.84 8.83
N ALA A 25 16.40 1.29 8.52
CA ALA A 25 16.62 -0.15 8.40
C ALA A 25 16.18 -0.94 9.64
N LYS A 26 16.48 -0.44 10.84
CA LYS A 26 16.05 -1.08 12.10
C LYS A 26 14.53 -1.15 12.20
N ALA A 27 13.85 -0.01 12.04
CA ALA A 27 12.39 0.06 12.10
C ALA A 27 11.72 -0.82 11.04
N ILE A 28 12.25 -0.85 9.81
CA ILE A 28 11.74 -1.69 8.72
C ILE A 28 11.94 -3.19 9.03
N SER A 29 13.09 -3.55 9.61
CA SER A 29 13.37 -4.93 10.02
C SER A 29 12.42 -5.39 11.12
N ASP A 30 12.20 -4.53 12.12
CA ASP A 30 11.34 -4.82 13.27
C ASP A 30 9.86 -4.99 12.87
N MET A 31 9.43 -4.39 11.75
CA MET A 31 8.06 -4.55 11.22
C MET A 31 7.76 -5.92 10.60
N GLY A 32 8.78 -6.69 10.19
CA GLY A 32 8.58 -8.06 9.73
C GLY A 32 7.71 -8.22 8.47
N PHE A 33 7.75 -7.27 7.51
CA PHE A 33 6.88 -7.26 6.33
C PHE A 33 6.86 -8.57 5.53
N HIS A 34 8.00 -9.24 5.40
CA HIS A 34 8.08 -10.53 4.71
C HIS A 34 7.24 -11.60 5.42
N GLU A 35 7.41 -11.72 6.74
CA GLU A 35 6.70 -12.70 7.56
C GLU A 35 5.20 -12.40 7.58
N PHE A 36 4.82 -11.12 7.67
CA PHE A 36 3.41 -10.71 7.56
C PHE A 36 2.79 -11.16 6.24
N LYS A 37 3.45 -10.88 5.09
CA LYS A 37 2.99 -11.31 3.75
C LYS A 37 2.87 -12.83 3.66
N ARG A 38 3.84 -13.57 4.22
CA ARG A 38 3.83 -15.04 4.25
C ARG A 38 2.65 -15.59 5.03
N GLN A 39 2.43 -15.09 6.25
CA GLN A 39 1.33 -15.51 7.13
C GLN A 39 -0.04 -15.15 6.54
N LEU A 40 -0.16 -13.97 5.93
CA LEU A 40 -1.39 -13.54 5.28
C LEU A 40 -1.76 -14.49 4.13
N LYS A 41 -0.82 -14.79 3.21
CA LYS A 41 -1.04 -15.73 2.12
C LYS A 41 -1.42 -17.11 2.63
N TYR A 42 -0.67 -17.63 3.60
CA TYR A 42 -0.95 -18.93 4.21
C TYR A 42 -2.38 -19.03 4.75
N LYS A 43 -2.80 -18.04 5.55
CA LYS A 43 -4.15 -18.03 6.14
C LYS A 43 -5.26 -17.74 5.12
N ALA A 44 -4.94 -16.99 4.07
CA ALA A 44 -5.89 -16.66 3.01
C ALA A 44 -6.27 -17.91 2.19
N VAL A 45 -5.29 -18.75 1.85
CA VAL A 45 -5.53 -20.05 1.18
C VAL A 45 -6.51 -20.90 1.97
N ILE A 46 -6.30 -21.02 3.29
CA ILE A 46 -7.18 -21.80 4.18
C ILE A 46 -8.61 -21.23 4.21
N SER A 47 -8.74 -19.90 4.11
CA SER A 47 -10.04 -19.22 4.27
C SER A 47 -10.72 -18.93 2.93
N GLY A 48 -10.16 -19.34 1.79
CA GLY A 48 -10.68 -19.02 0.46
C GLY A 48 -10.64 -17.53 0.10
N VAL A 49 -9.75 -16.75 0.73
CA VAL A 49 -9.64 -15.30 0.52
C VAL A 49 -8.65 -15.02 -0.61
N ASN A 50 -9.02 -14.12 -1.52
CA ASN A 50 -8.13 -13.68 -2.59
C ASN A 50 -7.17 -12.60 -2.08
N VAL A 51 -5.86 -12.85 -2.17
CA VAL A 51 -4.83 -11.86 -1.83
C VAL A 51 -4.19 -11.34 -3.11
N ILE A 52 -4.47 -10.08 -3.42
CA ILE A 52 -3.94 -9.39 -4.60
C ILE A 52 -2.70 -8.61 -4.18
N ILE A 53 -1.63 -8.76 -4.94
CA ILE A 53 -0.42 -7.96 -4.76
C ILE A 53 -0.45 -6.86 -5.80
N ALA A 54 -0.54 -5.61 -5.34
CA ALA A 54 -0.45 -4.46 -6.21
C ALA A 54 0.96 -4.34 -6.80
N ASP A 55 1.03 -3.98 -8.07
CA ASP A 55 2.30 -3.76 -8.77
C ASP A 55 3.17 -2.76 -7.99
N ARG A 56 4.47 -3.01 -7.98
CA ARG A 56 5.43 -2.20 -7.22
C ARG A 56 5.44 -0.73 -7.65
N TRP A 57 5.13 -0.46 -8.91
CA TRP A 57 5.14 0.88 -9.49
C TRP A 57 3.79 1.57 -9.41
N PHE A 58 2.76 0.90 -8.89
CA PHE A 58 1.47 1.52 -8.64
C PHE A 58 1.63 2.65 -7.61
N PRO A 59 1.28 3.90 -7.94
CA PRO A 59 1.53 5.05 -7.09
C PRO A 59 0.50 5.19 -5.96
N SER A 60 0.26 4.13 -5.18
CA SER A 60 -0.76 4.05 -4.11
C SER A 60 -0.76 5.26 -3.18
N SER A 61 0.40 5.66 -2.66
CA SER A 61 0.54 6.77 -1.71
C SER A 61 0.54 8.16 -2.37
N LYS A 62 0.83 8.24 -3.68
CA LYS A 62 0.94 9.51 -4.43
C LYS A 62 -0.31 9.83 -5.25
N ARG A 63 -1.10 8.84 -5.62
CA ARG A 63 -2.37 9.00 -6.32
C ARG A 63 -3.40 9.54 -5.34
N CYS A 64 -4.21 10.50 -5.75
CA CYS A 64 -5.35 10.94 -4.97
C CYS A 64 -6.47 9.89 -5.06
N SER A 65 -6.93 9.40 -3.91
CA SER A 65 -8.05 8.45 -3.84
C SER A 65 -9.40 9.05 -4.23
N GLU A 66 -9.51 10.38 -4.31
CA GLU A 66 -10.73 11.09 -4.70
C GLU A 66 -10.78 11.37 -6.22
N CYS A 67 -9.71 11.96 -6.79
CA CYS A 67 -9.71 12.42 -8.19
C CYS A 67 -8.71 11.71 -9.11
N GLY A 68 -7.85 10.84 -8.58
CA GLY A 68 -6.85 10.09 -9.35
C GLY A 68 -5.58 10.86 -9.73
N GLU A 69 -5.47 12.16 -9.43
CA GLU A 69 -4.26 12.95 -9.70
C GLU A 69 -3.03 12.39 -8.96
N ILE A 70 -1.84 12.44 -9.57
CA ILE A 70 -0.61 11.94 -8.97
C ILE A 70 0.22 13.10 -8.42
N HIS A 71 0.30 13.20 -7.10
CA HIS A 71 1.17 14.16 -6.44
C HIS A 71 2.65 13.71 -6.52
N ARG A 72 3.35 14.19 -7.56
CA ARG A 72 4.73 13.77 -7.87
C ARG A 72 5.75 14.18 -6.80
N GLU A 73 5.55 15.34 -6.19
CA GLU A 73 6.44 15.96 -5.19
C GLU A 73 6.29 15.39 -3.77
N LEU A 74 5.30 14.52 -3.53
CA LEU A 74 5.09 13.91 -2.23
C LEU A 74 6.33 13.13 -1.77
N THR A 75 6.79 13.41 -0.55
CA THR A 75 7.98 12.83 0.09
C THR A 75 7.61 11.86 1.21
N LEU A 76 8.61 11.14 1.72
CA LEU A 76 8.42 10.24 2.87
C LEU A 76 8.09 10.98 4.18
N ALA A 77 8.52 12.23 4.32
CA ALA A 77 8.25 13.05 5.49
C ALA A 77 6.80 13.54 5.56
N ASP A 78 6.11 13.60 4.41
CA ASP A 78 4.72 14.00 4.32
C ASP A 78 3.83 12.88 4.87
N ARG A 79 3.27 13.09 6.05
CA ARG A 79 2.33 12.15 6.69
C ARG A 79 0.87 12.42 6.33
N THR A 80 0.59 13.62 5.84
CA THR A 80 -0.72 14.02 5.32
C THR A 80 -0.63 14.14 3.81
N PHE A 81 -1.51 13.46 3.10
CA PHE A 81 -1.71 13.66 1.67
C PHE A 81 -2.60 14.88 1.45
N ILE A 82 -2.14 15.82 0.62
CA ILE A 82 -2.94 16.95 0.13
C ILE A 82 -2.89 16.90 -1.40
N CYS A 83 -4.04 16.74 -2.04
CA CYS A 83 -4.10 16.68 -3.49
C CYS A 83 -3.83 18.07 -4.10
N PRO A 84 -2.87 18.21 -5.04
CA PRO A 84 -2.61 19.49 -5.69
C PRO A 84 -3.71 19.91 -6.67
N ALA A 85 -4.54 18.97 -7.16
CA ALA A 85 -5.60 19.26 -8.13
C ALA A 85 -6.96 19.56 -7.49
N CYS A 86 -7.39 18.78 -6.49
CA CYS A 86 -8.73 18.91 -5.89
C CYS A 86 -8.72 19.38 -4.42
N GLY A 87 -7.55 19.55 -3.80
CA GLY A 87 -7.43 19.98 -2.40
C GLY A 87 -7.83 18.92 -1.36
N PHE A 88 -8.19 17.71 -1.77
CA PHE A 88 -8.53 16.60 -0.87
C PHE A 88 -7.39 16.33 0.12
N LYS A 89 -7.73 16.15 1.40
CA LYS A 89 -6.78 15.98 2.50
C LYS A 89 -7.09 14.72 3.30
N LEU A 90 -6.09 13.87 3.50
CA LEU A 90 -6.20 12.64 4.29
C LEU A 90 -4.85 12.23 4.89
N ASP A 91 -4.84 11.31 5.87
CA ASP A 91 -3.61 10.59 6.20
C ASP A 91 -3.07 9.88 4.95
N ARG A 92 -1.75 9.92 4.77
CA ARG A 92 -1.11 9.38 3.56
C ARG A 92 -1.31 7.86 3.44
N ASP A 93 -1.20 7.14 4.56
CA ASP A 93 -1.30 5.69 4.55
C ASP A 93 -2.78 5.27 4.40
N GLU A 94 -3.73 6.06 4.89
CA GLU A 94 -5.17 5.88 4.59
C GLU A 94 -5.49 6.15 3.12
N ASN A 95 -4.95 7.22 2.52
CA ASN A 95 -5.09 7.49 1.09
C ASN A 95 -4.54 6.33 0.24
N ALA A 96 -3.37 5.80 0.62
CA ALA A 96 -2.79 4.63 -0.02
C ALA A 96 -3.69 3.39 0.08
N ALA A 97 -4.30 3.15 1.26
CA ALA A 97 -5.22 2.03 1.46
C ALA A 97 -6.46 2.13 0.55
N ARG A 98 -7.06 3.32 0.40
CA ARG A 98 -8.20 3.55 -0.52
C ARG A 98 -7.81 3.30 -1.98
N ASN A 99 -6.62 3.74 -2.40
CA ASN A 99 -6.13 3.45 -3.75
C ASN A 99 -5.86 1.95 -3.97
N LEU A 100 -5.36 1.24 -2.96
CA LEU A 100 -5.15 -0.20 -3.03
C LEU A 100 -6.46 -0.98 -3.08
N GLU A 101 -7.49 -0.52 -2.38
CA GLU A 101 -8.84 -1.10 -2.48
C GLU A 101 -9.38 -1.01 -3.92
N GLN A 102 -9.12 0.11 -4.62
CA GLN A 102 -9.51 0.31 -6.03
C GLN A 102 -8.58 -0.37 -7.03
N TYR A 103 -7.40 -0.84 -6.60
CA TYR A 103 -6.36 -1.40 -7.48
C TYR A 103 -6.88 -2.49 -8.45
N PRO A 104 -7.70 -3.47 -8.03
CA PRO A 104 -8.17 -4.51 -8.95
C PRO A 104 -8.93 -3.96 -10.15
N VAL A 105 -9.71 -2.88 -9.96
CA VAL A 105 -10.45 -2.19 -11.03
C VAL A 105 -9.49 -1.38 -11.90
N LEU A 106 -8.55 -0.66 -11.27
CA LEU A 106 -7.57 0.18 -11.98
C LEU A 106 -6.54 -0.62 -12.78
N SER A 107 -6.22 -1.85 -12.35
CA SER A 107 -5.26 -2.73 -13.03
C SER A 107 -5.86 -3.52 -14.20
N ALA A 108 -7.19 -3.54 -14.30
CA ALA A 108 -7.92 -4.26 -15.35
C ALA A 108 -8.31 -3.35 -16.53
N ALA A 109 -8.14 -2.03 -16.39
CA ALA A 109 -8.37 -1.01 -17.41
C ALA A 109 -7.07 -0.68 -18.16
#